data_AF-A0A7S0E0F3-F1
#
_entry.id   AF-A0A7S0E0F3-F1
#
_cell.length_a   1.000
_cell.length_b   1.000
_cell.length_c   1.000
_cell.angle_alpha   90.00
_cell.angle_beta   90.00
_cell.angle_gamma   90.00
#
_symmetry.space_group_name_H-M   'P 1'
#
loop_
_entity.id
_entity.type
_entity.pdbx_description
1 polymer ?
#
loop_
_entity_poly.entity_id
_entity_poly.type
_entity_poly.pdbx_seq_one_letter_code
_entity_poly.pdbx_strand_id
1 'polypeptide(L)'
;TAMHPTWEALRGETGSTISLDGTYEEPFDIPEFIRNVTLEGKANSVIKVQGMTALLCHASDVTIRRMTIMTEGDSECISVSRGGRLILEDCNLRATGSTGIKVNGGSALLRGCTIAECGEYGVFVVDGGNIRCEDCKIVKNAKSGVLARGTSSKVCLVRTEVGSNGGNGIGCDEGGSFTASSSKISHNRQIGVNIGDFSTGSIEECELVENSMHGVAMKKSILAIS
;
A
#
# COMPACT_ATOMS: atom_id res chain seq x y z
N THR A 1 13.44 22.95 3.02
CA THR A 1 12.48 22.18 3.82
C THR A 1 11.18 22.95 3.91
N ALA A 2 10.06 22.32 3.55
CA ALA A 2 8.71 22.89 3.63
C ALA A 2 8.16 22.82 5.07
N MET A 3 7.19 23.67 5.38
CA MET A 3 6.59 23.75 6.71
C MET A 3 5.48 22.71 6.87
N HIS A 4 5.58 21.90 7.92
CA HIS A 4 4.60 20.85 8.23
C HIS A 4 3.22 21.42 8.60
N PRO A 5 2.13 20.70 8.28
CA PRO A 5 0.84 20.97 8.88
C PRO A 5 0.91 20.86 10.41
N THR A 6 0.32 21.82 11.12
CA THR A 6 0.19 21.76 12.58
C THR A 6 -1.06 20.97 12.94
N TRP A 7 -0.91 19.70 13.33
CA TRP A 7 -2.06 18.84 13.62
C TRP A 7 -2.99 19.40 14.70
N GLU A 8 -2.45 19.99 15.76
CA GLU A 8 -3.26 20.62 16.81
C GLU A 8 -4.15 21.76 16.30
N ALA A 9 -3.72 22.49 15.26
CA ALA A 9 -4.53 23.53 14.66
C ALA A 9 -5.76 22.97 13.93
N LEU A 10 -5.73 21.69 13.53
CA LEU A 10 -6.83 21.00 12.86
C LEU A 10 -7.72 20.22 13.83
N ARG A 11 -7.48 20.32 15.14
CA ARG A 11 -8.26 19.58 16.13
C ARG A 11 -9.72 20.05 16.09
N GLY A 12 -10.61 19.11 15.77
CA GLY A 12 -12.05 19.38 15.65
C GLY A 12 -12.45 20.00 14.31
N GLU A 13 -11.50 20.31 13.43
CA GLU A 13 -11.79 20.68 12.04
C GLU A 13 -12.12 19.43 11.22
N THR A 14 -13.05 19.56 10.27
CA THR A 14 -13.41 18.49 9.34
C THR A 14 -13.67 19.09 7.96
N GLY A 15 -13.34 18.36 6.90
CA GLY A 15 -13.47 18.82 5.52
C GLY A 15 -12.37 19.79 5.06
N SER A 16 -11.42 20.12 5.94
CA SER A 16 -10.29 21.02 5.63
C SER A 16 -9.40 20.41 4.53
N THR A 17 -8.97 21.26 3.60
CA THR A 17 -7.98 20.90 2.57
C THR A 17 -6.72 21.75 2.78
N ILE A 18 -5.58 21.09 2.91
CA ILE A 18 -4.28 21.71 3.18
C ILE A 18 -3.41 21.54 1.95
N SER A 19 -2.99 22.65 1.35
CA SER A 19 -2.05 22.61 0.23
C SER A 19 -0.63 22.37 0.71
N LEU A 20 0.02 21.36 0.16
CA LEU A 20 1.41 21.00 0.44
C LEU A 20 2.28 21.40 -0.75
N ASP A 21 3.37 22.14 -0.52
CA ASP A 21 4.24 22.69 -1.57
C ASP A 21 5.71 22.52 -1.19
N GLY A 22 6.40 21.66 -1.92
CA GLY A 22 7.82 21.38 -1.75
C GLY A 22 8.15 20.09 -0.97
N THR A 23 9.38 20.02 -0.46
CA THR A 23 9.94 18.82 0.18
C THR A 23 9.87 18.91 1.71
N TYR A 24 9.25 17.92 2.32
CA TYR A 24 9.11 17.72 3.76
C TYR A 24 10.10 16.65 4.21
N GLU A 25 11.01 17.01 5.12
CA GLU A 25 12.12 16.14 5.54
C GLU A 25 11.87 15.45 6.89
N GLU A 26 10.73 15.75 7.52
CA GLU A 26 10.26 15.06 8.72
C GLU A 26 9.06 14.15 8.40
N PRO A 27 8.79 13.14 9.24
CA PRO A 27 7.61 12.30 9.12
C PRO A 27 6.29 13.07 9.25
N PHE A 28 5.27 12.59 8.55
CA PHE A 28 3.88 12.96 8.78
C PHE A 28 3.27 11.94 9.75
N ASP A 29 3.37 12.21 11.04
CA ASP A 29 2.67 11.44 12.07
C ASP A 29 1.28 12.03 12.30
N ILE A 30 0.26 11.49 11.65
CA ILE A 30 -1.11 12.02 11.63
C ILE A 30 -1.91 11.41 12.79
N PRO A 31 -2.20 12.19 13.85
CA PRO A 31 -2.70 11.66 15.10
C PRO A 31 -4.18 11.27 15.04
N GLU A 32 -4.57 10.39 15.97
CA GLU A 32 -5.90 9.79 16.03
C GLU A 32 -7.07 10.77 16.24
N PHE A 33 -6.85 12.07 16.44
CA PHE A 33 -7.93 13.06 16.56
C PHE A 33 -8.25 13.77 15.24
N ILE A 34 -7.40 13.62 14.22
CA ILE A 34 -7.63 14.19 12.88
C ILE A 34 -8.74 13.41 12.18
N ARG A 35 -9.71 14.12 11.58
CA ARG A 35 -10.86 13.51 10.92
C ARG A 35 -11.18 14.24 9.62
N ASN A 36 -11.38 13.49 8.53
CA ASN A 36 -11.88 14.05 7.27
C ASN A 36 -11.02 15.23 6.76
N VAL A 37 -9.70 15.06 6.70
CA VAL A 37 -8.76 16.09 6.22
C VAL A 37 -8.16 15.66 4.89
N THR A 38 -8.08 16.59 3.95
CA THR A 38 -7.36 16.40 2.68
C THR A 38 -6.01 17.11 2.72
N LEU A 39 -4.95 16.40 2.37
CA LEU A 39 -3.63 16.93 2.09
C LEU A 39 -3.42 16.93 0.57
N GLU A 40 -3.24 18.11 0.00
CA GLU A 40 -3.24 18.34 -1.43
C GLU A 40 -1.85 18.76 -1.92
N GLY A 41 -1.12 17.84 -2.53
CA GLY A 41 0.18 18.11 -3.13
C GLY A 41 0.09 19.04 -4.34
N LYS A 42 0.99 20.01 -4.41
CA LYS A 42 1.31 20.74 -5.64
C LYS A 42 2.33 19.96 -6.48
N ALA A 43 2.72 20.55 -7.61
CA ALA A 43 3.75 19.97 -8.46
C ALA A 43 5.05 19.72 -7.67
N ASN A 44 5.53 18.49 -7.71
CA ASN A 44 6.75 18.05 -7.02
C ASN A 44 6.70 18.11 -5.48
N SER A 45 5.52 18.04 -4.86
CA SER A 45 5.44 17.91 -3.41
C SER A 45 5.88 16.52 -2.94
N VAL A 46 6.84 16.48 -2.02
CA VAL A 46 7.51 15.25 -1.59
C VAL A 46 7.62 15.17 -0.08
N ILE A 47 7.24 14.04 0.52
CA ILE A 47 7.71 13.67 1.86
C ILE A 47 8.92 12.76 1.67
N LYS A 48 10.10 13.20 2.12
CA LYS A 48 11.35 12.46 2.00
C LYS A 48 12.06 12.39 3.35
N VAL A 49 12.05 11.23 3.98
CA VAL A 49 12.69 11.01 5.29
C VAL A 49 13.82 9.98 5.20
N GLN A 50 14.62 9.88 6.24
CA GLN A 50 15.70 8.89 6.36
C GLN A 50 15.58 8.13 7.69
N GLY A 51 15.62 6.80 7.63
CA GLY A 51 15.61 5.90 8.80
C GLY A 51 14.29 5.91 9.59
N MET A 52 13.23 6.48 9.03
CA MET A 52 11.93 6.65 9.69
C MET A 52 10.80 6.30 8.73
N THR A 53 9.62 6.01 9.27
CA THR A 53 8.41 5.94 8.47
C THR A 53 8.01 7.34 8.01
N ALA A 54 7.84 7.53 6.70
CA ALA A 54 7.54 8.84 6.13
C ALA A 54 6.14 9.33 6.50
N LEU A 55 5.19 8.39 6.62
CA LEU A 55 3.82 8.70 7.00
C LEU A 55 3.23 7.65 7.94
N LEU A 56 2.84 8.08 9.13
CA LEU A 56 2.07 7.30 10.09
C LEU A 56 0.64 7.82 10.12
N CYS A 57 -0.33 6.93 9.88
CA CYS A 57 -1.75 7.29 9.91
C CYS A 57 -2.46 6.57 11.05
N HIS A 58 -2.75 7.32 12.11
CA HIS A 58 -3.62 6.91 13.22
C HIS A 58 -5.05 7.46 13.08
N ALA A 59 -5.20 8.47 12.23
CA ALA A 59 -6.45 9.18 11.95
C ALA A 59 -7.41 8.40 11.05
N SER A 60 -8.71 8.74 11.13
CA SER A 60 -9.71 8.23 10.19
C SER A 60 -10.07 9.27 9.12
N ASP A 61 -10.24 8.79 7.89
CA ASP A 61 -10.67 9.59 6.73
C ASP A 61 -9.67 10.68 6.34
N VAL A 62 -8.38 10.36 6.31
CA VAL A 62 -7.36 11.25 5.77
C VAL A 62 -7.17 10.94 4.30
N THR A 63 -7.29 11.96 3.45
CA THR A 63 -6.99 11.84 2.01
C THR A 63 -5.71 12.56 1.69
N ILE A 64 -4.83 11.94 0.92
CA ILE A 64 -3.58 12.55 0.43
C ILE A 64 -3.54 12.42 -1.07
N ARG A 65 -3.37 13.54 -1.76
CA ARG A 65 -3.39 13.61 -3.21
C ARG A 65 -2.08 14.12 -3.76
N ARG A 66 -1.64 13.57 -4.89
CA ARG A 66 -0.56 14.11 -5.74
C ARG A 66 0.77 14.33 -4.99
N MET A 67 1.12 13.37 -4.12
CA MET A 67 2.37 13.40 -3.35
C MET A 67 3.31 12.30 -3.81
N THR A 68 4.62 12.59 -3.80
CA THR A 68 5.63 11.54 -3.69
C THR A 68 5.97 11.34 -2.22
N ILE A 69 5.97 10.10 -1.74
CA ILE A 69 6.29 9.77 -0.35
C ILE A 69 7.40 8.73 -0.39
N MET A 70 8.53 9.05 0.22
CA MET A 70 9.68 8.18 0.21
C MET A 70 10.46 8.18 1.51
N THR A 71 11.05 7.01 1.80
CA THR A 71 12.00 6.83 2.89
C THR A 71 13.23 6.07 2.41
N GLU A 72 14.39 6.45 2.94
CA GLU A 72 15.64 5.74 2.79
C GLU A 72 15.99 5.02 4.10
N GLY A 73 16.39 3.75 4.02
CA GLY A 73 16.69 2.91 5.20
C GLY A 73 15.61 1.85 5.49
N ASP A 74 15.62 1.30 6.70
CA ASP A 74 14.94 0.04 7.02
C ASP A 74 13.49 0.21 7.54
N SER A 75 12.91 1.40 7.42
CA SER A 75 11.52 1.69 7.84
C SER A 75 10.54 1.67 6.67
N GLU A 76 9.29 1.27 6.92
CA GLU A 76 8.24 1.31 5.89
C GLU A 76 7.97 2.75 5.44
N CYS A 77 7.62 3.00 4.17
CA CYS A 77 7.29 4.35 3.71
C CYS A 77 5.99 4.87 4.34
N ILE A 78 4.95 4.03 4.35
CA ILE A 78 3.67 4.34 5.01
C ILE A 78 3.29 3.23 5.99
N SER A 79 2.86 3.63 7.19
CA SER A 79 2.24 2.76 8.18
C SER A 79 0.83 3.25 8.53
N VAL A 80 -0.16 2.39 8.34
CA VAL A 80 -1.55 2.65 8.77
C VAL A 80 -1.85 1.74 9.95
N SER A 81 -2.05 2.34 11.13
CA SER A 81 -2.29 1.59 12.36
C SER A 81 -3.76 1.21 12.54
N ARG A 82 -4.04 0.42 13.57
CA ARG A 82 -5.41 0.11 14.00
C ARG A 82 -6.23 1.39 14.17
N GLY A 83 -7.43 1.40 13.61
CA GLY A 83 -8.32 2.57 13.58
C GLY A 83 -8.00 3.61 12.51
N GLY A 84 -6.81 3.54 11.90
CA GLY A 84 -6.41 4.42 10.80
C GLY A 84 -7.18 4.12 9.53
N ARG A 85 -7.59 5.18 8.80
CA ARG A 85 -8.22 5.10 7.48
C ARG A 85 -7.61 6.13 6.55
N LEU A 86 -6.76 5.66 5.64
CA LEU A 86 -5.99 6.47 4.70
C LEU A 86 -6.52 6.30 3.27
N ILE A 87 -6.65 7.40 2.54
CA ILE A 87 -6.97 7.43 1.11
C ILE A 87 -5.79 8.10 0.40
N LEU A 88 -5.22 7.44 -0.59
CA LEU A 88 -4.15 7.97 -1.43
C LEU A 88 -4.67 8.07 -2.87
N GLU A 89 -4.53 9.23 -3.50
CA GLU A 89 -4.94 9.45 -4.89
C GLU A 89 -3.76 10.08 -5.66
N ASP A 90 -3.36 9.46 -6.76
CA ASP A 90 -2.26 9.92 -7.63
C ASP A 90 -0.92 10.11 -6.90
N CYS A 91 -0.63 9.22 -5.95
CA CYS A 91 0.60 9.25 -5.15
C CYS A 91 1.65 8.23 -5.61
N ASN A 92 2.93 8.56 -5.40
CA ASN A 92 4.07 7.67 -5.69
C ASN A 92 4.79 7.29 -4.39
N LEU A 93 4.94 5.99 -4.11
CA LEU A 93 5.58 5.47 -2.90
C LEU A 93 6.89 4.75 -3.22
N ARG A 94 7.91 4.99 -2.40
CA ARG A 94 9.20 4.28 -2.45
C ARG A 94 9.81 4.10 -1.05
N ALA A 95 10.30 2.90 -0.74
CA ALA A 95 10.98 2.61 0.54
C ALA A 95 12.24 1.78 0.31
N THR A 96 13.44 2.36 0.31
CA THR A 96 14.62 1.66 -0.24
C THR A 96 15.05 0.41 0.53
N GLY A 97 14.82 0.34 1.84
CA GLY A 97 15.17 -0.81 2.68
C GLY A 97 13.98 -1.57 3.26
N SER A 98 12.74 -1.19 2.91
CA SER A 98 11.55 -1.74 3.56
C SER A 98 10.32 -1.78 2.64
N THR A 99 9.12 -1.82 3.25
CA THR A 99 7.83 -1.93 2.57
C THR A 99 7.29 -0.56 2.13
N GLY A 100 6.65 -0.49 0.96
CA GLY A 100 6.02 0.74 0.46
C GLY A 100 4.84 1.21 1.31
N ILE A 101 3.87 0.34 1.57
CA ILE A 101 2.78 0.59 2.51
C ILE A 101 2.48 -0.65 3.35
N LYS A 102 2.47 -0.47 4.67
CA LYS A 102 2.04 -1.47 5.64
C LYS A 102 0.73 -1.06 6.28
N VAL A 103 -0.27 -1.93 6.21
CA VAL A 103 -1.56 -1.75 6.88
C VAL A 103 -1.66 -2.75 8.01
N ASN A 104 -1.53 -2.26 9.25
CA ASN A 104 -1.60 -3.06 10.47
C ASN A 104 -2.92 -2.76 11.20
N GLY A 105 -3.93 -3.59 10.99
CA GLY A 105 -5.25 -3.45 11.63
C GLY A 105 -6.06 -2.19 11.23
N GLY A 106 -5.53 -1.37 10.33
CA GLY A 106 -6.19 -0.20 9.75
C GLY A 106 -6.79 -0.47 8.37
N SER A 107 -7.10 0.59 7.64
CA SER A 107 -7.62 0.51 6.26
C SER A 107 -6.96 1.53 5.34
N ALA A 108 -6.70 1.13 4.09
CA ALA A 108 -6.19 2.02 3.07
C ALA A 108 -6.94 1.85 1.73
N LEU A 109 -7.14 2.95 1.01
CA LEU A 109 -7.66 2.97 -0.35
C LEU A 109 -6.70 3.75 -1.23
N LEU A 110 -6.17 3.11 -2.28
CA LEU A 110 -5.23 3.70 -3.22
C LEU A 110 -5.90 3.79 -4.59
N ARG A 111 -5.79 4.96 -5.22
CA ARG A 111 -6.29 5.22 -6.59
C ARG A 111 -5.21 5.88 -7.43
N GLY A 112 -4.92 5.31 -8.60
CA GLY A 112 -3.92 5.89 -9.50
C GLY A 112 -2.50 5.93 -8.90
N CYS A 113 -2.23 5.14 -7.86
CA CYS A 113 -0.97 5.17 -7.14
C CYS A 113 0.08 4.26 -7.79
N THR A 114 1.34 4.65 -7.69
CA THR A 114 2.48 3.78 -8.00
C THR A 114 3.26 3.46 -6.73
N ILE A 115 3.47 2.17 -6.46
CA ILE A 115 4.33 1.67 -5.40
C ILE A 115 5.48 0.92 -6.05
N ALA A 116 6.68 1.49 -5.99
CA ALA A 116 7.80 0.94 -6.70
C ALA A 116 9.14 1.07 -5.98
N GLU A 117 10.07 0.20 -6.37
CA GLU A 117 11.46 0.23 -5.91
C GLU A 117 11.58 0.13 -4.37
N CYS A 118 10.67 -0.64 -3.76
CA CYS A 118 10.73 -0.92 -2.33
C CYS A 118 11.68 -2.10 -2.03
N GLY A 119 12.45 -2.00 -0.95
CA GLY A 119 13.44 -3.00 -0.52
C GLY A 119 12.83 -4.30 0.02
N GLU A 120 11.52 -4.29 0.31
CA GLU A 120 10.75 -5.46 0.68
C GLU A 120 9.48 -5.59 -0.18
N TYR A 121 8.30 -5.51 0.44
CA TYR A 121 7.02 -5.65 -0.23
C TYR A 121 6.56 -4.31 -0.79
N GLY A 122 5.78 -4.31 -1.87
CA GLY A 122 5.06 -3.10 -2.26
C GLY A 122 3.97 -2.78 -1.22
N VAL A 123 3.09 -3.75 -1.01
CA VAL A 123 1.97 -3.69 -0.05
C VAL A 123 2.08 -4.86 0.94
N PHE A 124 2.00 -4.57 2.23
CA PHE A 124 1.94 -5.59 3.27
C PHE A 124 0.76 -5.35 4.23
N VAL A 125 -0.14 -6.32 4.34
CA VAL A 125 -1.34 -6.24 5.17
C VAL A 125 -1.29 -7.28 6.27
N VAL A 126 -1.43 -6.84 7.52
CA VAL A 126 -1.34 -7.69 8.72
C VAL A 126 -2.37 -7.30 9.77
N ASP A 127 -2.52 -8.15 10.79
CA ASP A 127 -3.28 -7.87 12.02
C ASP A 127 -4.75 -7.44 11.78
N GLY A 128 -5.37 -7.99 10.74
CA GLY A 128 -6.74 -7.67 10.35
C GLY A 128 -6.89 -6.40 9.51
N GLY A 129 -5.78 -5.90 8.94
CA GLY A 129 -5.77 -4.74 8.06
C GLY A 129 -6.51 -5.00 6.74
N ASN A 130 -6.90 -3.92 6.07
CA ASN A 130 -7.53 -3.98 4.75
C ASN A 130 -6.91 -2.95 3.80
N ILE A 131 -6.63 -3.35 2.57
CA ILE A 131 -6.27 -2.40 1.51
C ILE A 131 -7.05 -2.67 0.23
N ARG A 132 -7.48 -1.60 -0.42
CA ARG A 132 -8.01 -1.63 -1.78
C ARG A 132 -7.15 -0.77 -2.70
N CYS A 133 -6.76 -1.32 -3.84
CA CYS A 133 -6.01 -0.62 -4.89
C CYS A 133 -6.85 -0.60 -6.16
N GLU A 134 -7.07 0.59 -6.71
CA GLU A 134 -7.81 0.82 -7.96
C GLU A 134 -6.89 1.56 -8.94
N ASP A 135 -6.73 1.03 -10.15
CA ASP A 135 -5.94 1.70 -11.20
C ASP A 135 -4.48 1.98 -10.77
N CYS A 136 -3.91 1.08 -9.95
CA CYS A 136 -2.60 1.22 -9.35
C CYS A 136 -1.51 0.41 -10.08
N LYS A 137 -0.24 0.73 -9.79
CA LYS A 137 0.94 -0.05 -10.17
C LYS A 137 1.76 -0.45 -8.96
N ILE A 138 2.02 -1.73 -8.79
CA ILE A 138 2.81 -2.29 -7.68
C ILE A 138 3.96 -3.09 -8.30
N VAL A 139 5.07 -2.40 -8.53
CA VAL A 139 6.11 -2.90 -9.45
C VAL A 139 7.53 -2.77 -8.93
N LYS A 140 8.43 -3.63 -9.37
CA LYS A 140 9.88 -3.53 -9.08
C LYS A 140 10.22 -3.50 -7.58
N ASN A 141 9.40 -4.12 -6.74
CA ASN A 141 9.71 -4.30 -5.32
C ASN A 141 10.58 -5.55 -5.13
N ALA A 142 11.48 -5.58 -4.15
CA ALA A 142 12.49 -6.63 -4.06
C ALA A 142 11.93 -7.99 -3.57
N LYS A 143 10.85 -7.98 -2.79
CA LYS A 143 10.07 -9.17 -2.40
C LYS A 143 8.77 -9.22 -3.19
N SER A 144 7.69 -9.71 -2.60
CA SER A 144 6.39 -9.79 -3.29
C SER A 144 5.81 -8.41 -3.56
N GLY A 145 5.07 -8.26 -4.66
CA GLY A 145 4.32 -7.03 -4.91
C GLY A 145 3.32 -6.76 -3.78
N VAL A 146 2.52 -7.77 -3.47
CA VAL A 146 1.51 -7.73 -2.41
C VAL A 146 1.62 -8.94 -1.49
N LEU A 147 1.46 -8.74 -0.19
CA LEU A 147 1.32 -9.80 0.81
C LEU A 147 0.20 -9.47 1.82
N ALA A 148 -0.80 -10.34 1.94
CA ALA A 148 -1.70 -10.38 3.09
C ALA A 148 -1.33 -11.54 4.01
N ARG A 149 -1.03 -11.25 5.28
CA ARG A 149 -0.69 -12.27 6.27
C ARG A 149 -1.59 -12.16 7.50
N GLY A 150 -2.06 -13.30 7.99
CA GLY A 150 -2.88 -13.37 9.20
C GLY A 150 -4.37 -13.30 8.91
N THR A 151 -5.14 -13.88 9.82
CA THR A 151 -6.60 -13.91 9.73
C THR A 151 -7.18 -12.50 9.63
N SER A 152 -8.16 -12.33 8.75
CA SER A 152 -8.84 -11.06 8.48
C SER A 152 -7.98 -9.99 7.80
N SER A 153 -6.73 -10.27 7.42
CA SER A 153 -5.94 -9.40 6.55
C SER A 153 -6.42 -9.53 5.10
N LYS A 154 -6.83 -8.41 4.49
CA LYS A 154 -7.52 -8.41 3.19
C LYS A 154 -6.88 -7.46 2.19
N VAL A 155 -6.69 -7.94 0.97
CA VAL A 155 -6.29 -7.15 -0.19
C VAL A 155 -7.39 -7.19 -1.24
N CYS A 156 -7.72 -6.05 -1.84
CA CYS A 156 -8.58 -5.96 -3.00
C CYS A 156 -7.89 -5.18 -4.12
N LEU A 157 -7.68 -5.82 -5.26
CA LEU A 157 -7.05 -5.22 -6.44
C LEU A 157 -8.08 -5.11 -7.57
N VAL A 158 -8.17 -3.92 -8.16
CA VAL A 158 -9.05 -3.63 -9.30
C VAL A 158 -8.24 -2.87 -10.33
N ARG A 159 -8.20 -3.35 -11.58
CA ARG A 159 -7.43 -2.71 -12.67
C ARG A 159 -5.99 -2.35 -12.25
N THR A 160 -5.35 -3.27 -11.53
CA THR A 160 -4.03 -3.03 -10.94
C THR A 160 -2.96 -3.84 -11.68
N GLU A 161 -1.81 -3.23 -11.92
CA GLU A 161 -0.62 -3.90 -12.43
C GLU A 161 0.26 -4.34 -11.25
N VAL A 162 0.52 -5.64 -11.13
CA VAL A 162 1.44 -6.21 -10.14
C VAL A 162 2.54 -6.97 -10.87
N GLY A 163 3.70 -6.33 -11.04
CA GLY A 163 4.71 -6.93 -11.90
C GLY A 163 6.15 -6.52 -11.70
N SER A 164 7.06 -7.30 -12.29
CA SER A 164 8.50 -7.12 -12.13
C SER A 164 8.96 -7.14 -10.67
N ASN A 165 8.20 -7.75 -9.76
CA ASN A 165 8.58 -7.86 -8.36
C ASN A 165 9.53 -9.05 -8.16
N GLY A 166 10.37 -8.94 -7.14
CA GLY A 166 11.42 -9.89 -6.89
C GLY A 166 10.99 -11.19 -6.21
N GLY A 167 9.78 -11.20 -5.65
CA GLY A 167 9.09 -12.37 -5.11
C GLY A 167 7.84 -12.72 -5.91
N ASN A 168 6.76 -13.07 -5.21
CA ASN A 168 5.47 -13.36 -5.84
C ASN A 168 4.79 -12.06 -6.33
N GLY A 169 3.87 -12.16 -7.28
CA GLY A 169 2.99 -11.03 -7.58
C GLY A 169 2.08 -10.73 -6.39
N ILE A 170 1.19 -11.66 -6.10
CA ILE A 170 0.27 -11.62 -4.95
C ILE A 170 0.57 -12.81 -4.03
N GLY A 171 0.75 -12.55 -2.74
CA GLY A 171 0.87 -13.56 -1.71
C GLY A 171 -0.23 -13.43 -0.67
N CYS A 172 -0.74 -14.57 -0.18
CA CYS A 172 -1.51 -14.65 1.06
C CYS A 172 -0.97 -15.78 1.93
N ASP A 173 -0.94 -15.60 3.25
CA ASP A 173 -0.52 -16.64 4.19
C ASP A 173 -1.22 -16.50 5.54
N GLU A 174 -1.19 -17.56 6.36
CA GLU A 174 -1.70 -17.57 7.74
C GLU A 174 -3.16 -17.09 7.88
N GLY A 175 -4.02 -17.42 6.90
CA GLY A 175 -5.42 -16.97 6.89
C GLY A 175 -5.67 -15.63 6.20
N GLY A 176 -4.68 -15.07 5.51
CA GLY A 176 -4.85 -13.89 4.67
C GLY A 176 -5.77 -14.13 3.48
N SER A 177 -6.31 -13.04 2.91
CA SER A 177 -7.16 -13.15 1.73
C SER A 177 -6.93 -12.04 0.71
N PHE A 178 -7.18 -12.36 -0.56
CA PHE A 178 -7.16 -11.37 -1.63
C PHE A 178 -8.32 -11.54 -2.62
N THR A 179 -8.64 -10.45 -3.29
CA THR A 179 -9.45 -10.42 -4.52
C THR A 179 -8.68 -9.63 -5.58
N ALA A 180 -8.71 -10.10 -6.82
CA ALA A 180 -8.14 -9.39 -7.96
C ALA A 180 -9.14 -9.42 -9.12
N SER A 181 -9.44 -8.25 -9.69
CA SER A 181 -10.37 -8.09 -10.82
C SER A 181 -9.75 -7.23 -11.92
N SER A 182 -9.91 -7.66 -13.18
CA SER A 182 -9.44 -6.96 -14.37
C SER A 182 -7.98 -6.48 -14.26
N SER A 183 -7.12 -7.30 -13.64
CA SER A 183 -5.76 -6.92 -13.22
C SER A 183 -4.69 -7.74 -13.92
N LYS A 184 -3.47 -7.20 -14.01
CA LYS A 184 -2.34 -7.88 -14.67
C LYS A 184 -1.25 -8.22 -13.66
N ILE A 185 -0.95 -9.50 -13.53
CA ILE A 185 0.09 -10.03 -12.65
C ILE A 185 1.19 -10.65 -13.52
N SER A 186 2.29 -9.94 -13.72
CA SER A 186 3.28 -10.38 -14.71
C SER A 186 4.74 -10.13 -14.37
N HIS A 187 5.65 -10.88 -14.97
CA HIS A 187 7.09 -10.67 -14.82
C HIS A 187 7.61 -10.74 -13.38
N ASN A 188 6.88 -11.37 -12.46
CA ASN A 188 7.36 -11.55 -11.10
C ASN A 188 8.38 -12.71 -11.08
N ARG A 189 9.46 -12.56 -10.29
CA ARG A 189 10.57 -13.54 -10.25
C ARG A 189 10.20 -14.86 -9.58
N GLN A 190 9.02 -14.96 -8.97
CA GLN A 190 8.48 -16.20 -8.40
C GLN A 190 7.10 -16.52 -9.00
N ILE A 191 6.11 -16.81 -8.16
CA ILE A 191 4.77 -17.22 -8.55
C ILE A 191 3.91 -15.97 -8.79
N GLY A 192 3.04 -15.99 -9.80
CA GLY A 192 2.09 -14.90 -10.02
C GLY A 192 1.20 -14.69 -8.79
N VAL A 193 0.47 -15.74 -8.40
CA VAL A 193 -0.38 -15.77 -7.19
C VAL A 193 -0.03 -16.96 -6.32
N ASN A 194 0.42 -16.70 -5.08
CA ASN A 194 0.72 -17.73 -4.09
C ASN A 194 -0.25 -17.67 -2.91
N ILE A 195 -0.98 -18.77 -2.68
CA ILE A 195 -1.97 -18.90 -1.61
C ILE A 195 -1.44 -19.91 -0.58
N GLY A 196 -0.80 -19.38 0.46
CA GLY A 196 -0.25 -20.10 1.61
C GLY A 196 -1.33 -20.62 2.55
N ASP A 197 -0.96 -21.08 3.74
CA ASP A 197 -1.82 -21.92 4.57
C ASP A 197 -3.09 -21.15 5.04
N PHE A 198 -4.25 -21.83 4.99
CA PHE A 198 -5.56 -21.35 5.45
C PHE A 198 -6.08 -20.08 4.76
N SER A 199 -5.48 -19.70 3.63
CA SER A 199 -5.74 -18.45 2.94
C SER A 199 -6.79 -18.61 1.85
N THR A 200 -7.36 -17.49 1.40
CA THR A 200 -8.38 -17.49 0.35
C THR A 200 -8.08 -16.47 -0.75
N GLY A 201 -8.46 -16.79 -1.97
CA GLY A 201 -8.27 -15.91 -3.12
C GLY A 201 -9.46 -15.90 -4.06
N SER A 202 -9.64 -14.80 -4.77
CA SER A 202 -10.48 -14.76 -5.97
C SER A 202 -9.78 -13.98 -7.07
N ILE A 203 -9.89 -14.49 -8.30
CA ILE A 203 -9.33 -13.89 -9.49
C ILE A 203 -10.46 -13.80 -10.53
N GLU A 204 -10.70 -12.61 -11.02
CA GLU A 204 -11.72 -12.33 -12.03
C GLU A 204 -11.10 -11.53 -13.18
N GLU A 205 -11.24 -11.98 -14.42
CA GLU A 205 -10.74 -11.26 -15.61
C GLU A 205 -9.25 -10.83 -15.52
N CYS A 206 -8.39 -11.62 -14.87
CA CYS A 206 -6.98 -11.24 -14.70
C CYS A 206 -6.04 -11.96 -15.67
N GLU A 207 -4.96 -11.28 -16.05
CA GLU A 207 -3.86 -11.83 -16.83
C GLU A 207 -2.68 -12.21 -15.93
N LEU A 208 -2.35 -13.50 -15.85
CA LEU A 208 -1.20 -14.01 -15.09
C LEU A 208 -0.14 -14.53 -16.08
N VAL A 209 0.75 -13.65 -16.54
CA VAL A 209 1.64 -13.93 -17.67
C VAL A 209 3.11 -13.72 -17.32
N GLU A 210 4.00 -14.51 -17.90
CA GLU A 210 5.46 -14.27 -17.85
C GLU A 210 6.04 -14.19 -16.42
N ASN A 211 5.41 -14.86 -15.45
CA ASN A 211 5.97 -15.07 -14.10
C ASN A 211 6.97 -16.22 -14.14
N SER A 212 8.10 -16.11 -13.42
CA SER A 212 9.23 -17.03 -13.59
C SER A 212 9.00 -18.45 -13.05
N MET A 213 8.01 -18.65 -12.19
CA MET A 213 7.61 -19.96 -11.70
C MET A 213 6.20 -20.32 -12.20
N HIS A 214 5.24 -20.53 -11.29
CA HIS A 214 3.86 -20.86 -11.65
C HIS A 214 3.01 -19.59 -11.82
N GLY A 215 1.95 -19.65 -12.62
CA GLY A 215 0.91 -18.62 -12.61
C GLY A 215 0.22 -18.57 -11.25
N VAL A 216 -0.24 -19.72 -10.76
CA VAL A 216 -0.90 -19.88 -9.45
C VAL A 216 -0.30 -21.07 -8.71
N ALA A 217 -0.06 -20.93 -7.40
CA ALA A 217 0.27 -22.03 -6.50
C ALA A 217 -0.54 -21.91 -5.19
N MET A 218 -0.95 -23.05 -4.62
CA MET A 218 -1.81 -23.08 -3.44
C MET A 218 -1.45 -24.22 -2.48
N LYS A 219 -1.64 -23.99 -1.18
CA LYS A 219 -1.46 -25.01 -0.13
C LYS A 219 -2.52 -24.82 0.96
N LYS A 220 -3.30 -25.88 1.23
CA LYS A 220 -4.36 -25.92 2.28
C LYS A 220 -5.31 -24.71 2.23
N SER A 221 -5.74 -24.35 1.02
CA SER A 221 -6.37 -23.06 0.72
C SER A 221 -7.41 -23.14 -0.39
N ILE A 222 -8.17 -22.07 -0.58
CA ILE A 222 -9.29 -21.98 -1.54
C ILE A 222 -9.05 -20.83 -2.52
N LEU A 223 -9.37 -21.06 -3.79
CA LEU A 223 -9.31 -20.07 -4.86
C LEU A 223 -10.55 -20.17 -5.73
N ALA A 224 -11.22 -19.04 -5.95
CA ALA A 224 -12.23 -18.88 -6.97
C ALA A 224 -11.63 -18.21 -8.21
N ILE A 225 -12.00 -18.69 -9.41
CA ILE A 225 -11.58 -18.11 -10.69
C ILE A 225 -12.84 -17.95 -11.55
N SER A 226 -13.08 -16.76 -12.09
CA SER A 226 -14.20 -16.46 -12.99
C SER A 226 -13.81 -15.55 -14.14
#